data_AF-A0A1C5G4B3-F1
#
_entry.id   AF-A0A1C5G4B3-F1
#
_cell.length_a   1.000
_cell.length_b   1.000
_cell.length_c   1.000
_cell.angle_alpha   90.00
_cell.angle_beta   90.00
_cell.angle_gamma   90.00
#
_symmetry.space_group_name_H-M   'P 1'
#
loop_
_entity.id
_entity.type
_entity.pdbx_description
1 polymer ?
#
loop_
_entity_poly.entity_id
_entity_poly.type
_entity_poly.pdbx_seq_one_letter_code
_entity_poly.pdbx_strand_id
1 'polypeptide(L)'
;MPKWLRDNALTVAMFGAFLVFLVLQSVFGWQTHNEELAEFGAAPTSWAAYLGSGHFMESVFENWESEFLQMGGYVLLTAYLVQRGSAESKPVGQTDRPEDDERRATADSPWPVRAGGLPLVVYRNSLSLALLLIFAGSFGGHLFGGTAEYNEQQALQSGAPPIGVWDFLGTSEFWFQSMQNWQSEFLAVGTLIVLSIFLRQHASPESKPVTAEHAHTGD
;
A
#
# COMPACT_ATOMS: atom_id res chain seq x y z
N MET A 1 -13.66 7.14 -27.99
CA MET A 1 -12.61 6.72 -27.05
C MET A 1 -11.73 5.66 -27.73
N PRO A 2 -10.39 5.83 -27.75
CA PRO A 2 -9.48 4.83 -28.30
C PRO A 2 -9.64 3.46 -27.62
N LYS A 3 -9.44 2.35 -28.35
CA LYS A 3 -9.59 0.98 -27.82
C LYS A 3 -8.73 0.74 -26.57
N TRP A 4 -7.46 1.15 -26.63
CA TRP A 4 -6.54 1.03 -25.49
C TRP A 4 -7.06 1.72 -24.23
N LEU A 5 -7.64 2.92 -24.34
CA LEU A 5 -8.18 3.64 -23.20
C LEU A 5 -9.43 2.96 -22.62
N ARG A 6 -10.24 2.31 -23.47
CA ARG A 6 -11.38 1.50 -23.01
C ARG A 6 -10.91 0.28 -22.23
N ASP A 7 -9.92 -0.42 -22.76
CA ASP A 7 -9.41 -1.67 -22.21
C ASP A 7 -8.58 -1.44 -20.92
N ASN A 8 -8.12 -0.20 -20.68
CA ASN A 8 -7.32 0.18 -19.51
C ASN A 8 -7.96 1.31 -18.67
N ALA A 9 -9.27 1.53 -18.81
CA ALA A 9 -9.95 2.67 -18.19
C ALA A 9 -9.80 2.70 -16.65
N LEU A 10 -9.86 1.54 -15.99
CA LEU A 10 -9.68 1.44 -14.54
C LEU A 10 -8.28 1.88 -14.12
N THR A 11 -7.24 1.35 -14.78
CA THR A 11 -5.84 1.72 -14.52
C THR A 11 -5.62 3.21 -14.75
N VAL A 12 -6.10 3.75 -15.87
CA VAL A 12 -5.95 5.18 -16.21
C VAL A 12 -6.69 6.06 -15.20
N ALA A 13 -7.90 5.66 -14.77
CA ALA A 13 -8.65 6.40 -13.77
C ALA A 13 -7.93 6.40 -12.41
N MET A 14 -7.46 5.24 -11.94
CA MET A 14 -6.80 5.11 -10.64
C MET A 14 -5.47 5.87 -10.61
N PHE A 15 -4.58 5.65 -11.59
CA PHE A 15 -3.30 6.37 -11.62
C PHE A 15 -3.45 7.85 -11.98
N GLY A 16 -4.47 8.22 -12.76
CA GLY A 16 -4.81 9.62 -13.02
C GLY A 16 -5.25 10.34 -11.75
N ALA A 17 -6.15 9.73 -10.98
CA ALA A 17 -6.59 10.27 -9.68
C ALA A 17 -5.41 10.37 -8.70
N PHE A 18 -4.58 9.32 -8.60
CA PHE A 18 -3.36 9.35 -7.80
C PHE A 18 -2.45 10.52 -8.16
N LEU A 19 -2.14 10.75 -9.44
CA LEU A 19 -1.28 11.86 -9.85
C LEU A 19 -1.89 13.22 -9.51
N VAL A 20 -3.20 13.38 -9.67
CA VAL A 20 -3.92 14.60 -9.27
C VAL A 20 -3.78 14.82 -7.76
N PHE A 21 -4.03 13.79 -6.95
CA PHE A 21 -3.96 13.91 -5.49
C PHE A 21 -2.53 14.08 -4.98
N LEU A 22 -1.52 13.48 -5.61
CA LEU A 22 -0.12 13.69 -5.27
C LEU A 22 0.31 15.14 -5.54
N VAL A 23 -0.11 15.73 -6.67
CA VAL A 23 0.14 17.14 -6.96
C VAL A 23 -0.57 18.03 -5.94
N LEU A 24 -1.84 17.75 -5.62
CA LEU A 24 -2.57 18.52 -4.62
C LEU A 24 -1.93 18.40 -3.23
N GLN A 25 -1.57 17.19 -2.79
CA GLN A 25 -0.81 16.97 -1.54
C GLN A 25 0.47 17.79 -1.53
N SER A 26 1.23 17.83 -2.63
CA SER A 26 2.46 18.62 -2.69
C SER A 26 2.23 20.12 -2.57
N VAL A 27 1.09 20.64 -3.07
CA VAL A 27 0.77 22.06 -3.02
C VAL A 27 0.25 22.45 -1.63
N PHE A 28 -0.66 21.66 -1.06
CA PHE A 28 -1.21 21.93 0.27
C PHE A 28 -0.19 21.66 1.37
N GLY A 29 0.59 20.58 1.27
CA GLY A 29 1.68 20.32 2.19
C GLY A 29 2.75 21.40 2.16
N TRP A 30 3.05 21.97 0.98
CA TRP A 30 3.94 23.13 0.88
C TRP A 30 3.41 24.36 1.61
N GLN A 31 2.09 24.60 1.55
CA GLN A 31 1.45 25.70 2.27
C GLN A 31 1.51 25.46 3.78
N THR A 32 1.11 24.28 4.25
CA THR A 32 1.18 23.88 5.67
C THR A 32 2.60 24.02 6.22
N HIS A 33 3.59 23.49 5.52
CA HIS A 33 4.99 23.59 5.95
C HIS A 33 5.49 25.05 6.03
N ASN A 34 5.08 25.92 5.09
CA ASN A 34 5.43 27.34 5.16
C ASN A 34 4.71 28.08 6.29
N GLU A 35 3.50 27.67 6.65
CA GLU A 35 2.79 28.20 7.83
C GLU A 35 3.54 27.82 9.11
N GLU A 36 3.96 26.56 9.24
CA GLU A 36 4.80 26.09 10.37
C GLU A 36 6.13 26.87 10.45
N LEU A 37 6.84 27.02 9.33
CA LEU A 37 8.07 27.82 9.29
C LEU A 37 7.81 29.25 9.76
N ALA A 38 6.70 29.86 9.36
CA ALA A 38 6.34 31.22 9.78
C ALA A 38 6.05 31.32 11.28
N GLU A 39 5.47 30.28 11.91
CA GLU A 39 5.25 30.23 13.36
C GLU A 39 6.57 30.29 14.15
N PHE A 40 7.63 29.68 13.61
CA PHE A 40 8.98 29.74 14.18
C PHE A 40 9.83 30.92 13.66
N GLY A 41 9.25 31.81 12.84
CA GLY A 41 9.94 32.97 12.26
C GLY A 41 11.00 32.60 11.22
N ALA A 42 10.94 31.38 10.67
CA ALA A 42 11.81 30.91 9.60
C ALA A 42 11.35 31.43 8.23
N ALA A 43 12.28 31.49 7.28
CA ALA A 43 11.99 31.94 5.93
C ALA A 43 11.18 30.87 5.17
N PRO A 44 10.16 31.26 4.38
CA PRO A 44 9.38 30.30 3.61
C PRO A 44 10.24 29.64 2.52
N THR A 45 9.93 28.40 2.22
CA THR A 45 10.53 27.63 1.13
C THR A 45 9.73 27.79 -0.15
N SER A 46 10.40 27.65 -1.30
CA SER A 46 9.72 27.53 -2.59
C SER A 46 9.13 26.13 -2.78
N TRP A 47 8.06 26.01 -3.56
CA TRP A 47 7.43 24.70 -3.83
C TRP A 47 8.42 23.67 -4.41
N ALA A 48 9.33 24.09 -5.30
CA ALA A 48 10.35 23.19 -5.85
C ALA A 48 11.36 22.69 -4.81
N ALA A 49 11.70 23.51 -3.81
CA ALA A 49 12.56 23.09 -2.70
C ALA A 49 11.80 22.16 -1.74
N TYR A 50 10.51 22.44 -1.50
CA TYR A 50 9.64 21.61 -0.67
C TYR A 50 9.50 20.17 -1.16
N LEU A 51 9.48 19.93 -2.48
CA LEU A 51 9.43 18.56 -3.02
C LEU A 51 10.62 17.67 -2.61
N GLY A 52 11.70 18.25 -2.11
CA GLY A 52 12.85 17.53 -1.56
C GLY A 52 12.97 17.61 -0.04
N SER A 53 11.97 18.13 0.67
CA SER A 53 12.00 18.27 2.14
C SER A 53 11.64 16.97 2.86
N GLY A 54 11.97 16.91 4.15
CA GLY A 54 11.53 15.86 5.06
C GLY A 54 10.02 15.76 5.09
N HIS A 55 9.34 16.89 5.35
CA HIS A 55 7.88 17.01 5.38
C HIS A 55 7.18 16.38 4.16
N PHE A 56 7.68 16.63 2.94
CA PHE A 56 7.05 16.05 1.75
C PHE A 56 7.32 14.55 1.66
N MET A 57 8.57 14.14 1.82
CA MET A 57 8.95 12.72 1.71
C MET A 57 8.27 11.86 2.77
N GLU A 58 8.29 12.30 4.03
CA GLU A 58 7.64 11.62 5.15
C GLU A 58 6.15 11.41 4.85
N SER A 59 5.40 12.49 4.59
CA SER A 59 3.95 12.39 4.36
C SER A 59 3.57 11.52 3.17
N VAL A 60 4.38 11.45 2.11
CA VAL A 60 4.11 10.56 0.97
C VAL A 60 4.39 9.11 1.34
N PHE A 61 5.56 8.84 1.90
CA PHE A 61 6.02 7.48 2.10
C PHE A 61 5.42 6.82 3.34
N GLU A 62 5.06 7.57 4.39
CA GLU A 62 4.32 7.08 5.55
C GLU A 62 2.97 6.47 5.11
N ASN A 63 2.26 7.16 4.21
CA ASN A 63 1.01 6.64 3.62
C ASN A 63 1.27 5.40 2.76
N TRP A 64 2.21 5.48 1.80
CA TRP A 64 2.50 4.37 0.90
C TRP A 64 2.96 3.11 1.65
N GLU A 65 3.76 3.27 2.70
CA GLU A 65 4.18 2.18 3.57
C GLU A 65 2.98 1.38 4.07
N SER A 66 1.98 2.05 4.65
CA SER A 66 0.80 1.39 5.20
C SER A 66 -0.05 0.68 4.14
N GLU A 67 -0.25 1.33 2.99
CA GLU A 67 -1.04 0.82 1.86
C GLU A 67 -0.42 -0.46 1.27
N PHE A 68 0.90 -0.46 1.03
CA PHE A 68 1.57 -1.64 0.48
C PHE A 68 1.76 -2.76 1.52
N LEU A 69 1.91 -2.41 2.79
CA LEU A 69 1.88 -3.41 3.87
C LEU A 69 0.52 -4.09 3.93
N GLN A 70 -0.55 -3.31 3.92
CA GLN A 70 -1.92 -3.82 3.92
C GLN A 70 -2.16 -4.71 2.71
N MET A 71 -1.87 -4.21 1.50
CA MET A 71 -2.13 -4.97 0.26
C MET A 71 -1.31 -6.26 0.20
N GLY A 72 -0.02 -6.20 0.53
CA GLY A 72 0.86 -7.37 0.59
C GLY A 72 0.42 -8.36 1.67
N GLY A 73 0.08 -7.85 2.86
CA GLY A 73 -0.44 -8.62 3.97
C GLY A 73 -1.75 -9.31 3.59
N TYR A 74 -2.68 -8.59 2.97
CA TYR A 74 -3.94 -9.13 2.50
C TYR A 74 -3.74 -10.27 1.49
N VAL A 75 -2.93 -10.08 0.45
CA VAL A 75 -2.59 -11.13 -0.53
C VAL A 75 -2.02 -12.39 0.12
N LEU A 76 -1.10 -12.24 1.07
CA LEU A 76 -0.50 -13.39 1.77
C LEU A 76 -1.50 -14.05 2.72
N LEU A 77 -2.20 -13.26 3.54
CA LEU A 77 -3.14 -13.77 4.53
C LEU A 77 -4.29 -14.51 3.87
N THR A 78 -4.85 -14.02 2.76
CA THR A 78 -5.93 -14.72 2.04
C THR A 78 -5.47 -16.00 1.35
N ALA A 79 -4.19 -16.09 0.97
CA ALA A 79 -3.61 -17.33 0.46
C ALA A 79 -3.47 -18.41 1.54
N TYR A 80 -3.24 -18.05 2.80
CA TYR A 80 -2.98 -19.00 3.89
C TYR A 80 -4.15 -19.24 4.84
N LEU A 81 -4.96 -18.22 5.11
CA LEU A 81 -6.06 -18.26 6.06
C LEU A 81 -7.40 -18.48 5.35
N VAL A 82 -8.35 -19.04 6.09
CA VAL A 82 -9.72 -19.30 5.61
C VAL A 82 -10.70 -18.53 6.48
N GLN A 83 -11.56 -17.72 5.85
CA GLN A 83 -12.68 -17.04 6.49
C GLN A 83 -13.98 -17.56 5.91
N ARG A 84 -14.72 -18.37 6.69
CA ARG A 84 -16.02 -18.89 6.27
C ARG A 84 -16.97 -17.76 5.89
N GLY A 85 -17.56 -17.88 4.71
CA GLY A 85 -18.51 -16.93 4.13
C GLY A 85 -17.87 -15.84 3.27
N SER A 86 -16.55 -15.68 3.31
CA SER A 86 -15.83 -14.67 2.52
C SER A 86 -15.53 -15.18 1.11
N ALA A 87 -15.72 -14.35 0.09
CA ALA A 87 -15.24 -14.62 -1.27
C ALA A 87 -13.71 -14.52 -1.36
N GLU A 88 -13.11 -13.71 -0.50
CA GLU A 88 -11.70 -13.32 -0.57
C GLU A 88 -10.71 -14.39 -0.08
N SER A 89 -11.21 -15.47 0.55
CA SER A 89 -10.35 -16.54 1.08
C SER A 89 -10.66 -17.86 0.40
N LYS A 90 -9.68 -18.75 0.36
CA LYS A 90 -9.86 -20.09 -0.21
C LYS A 90 -10.99 -20.90 0.47
N PRO A 91 -11.67 -21.78 -0.28
CA PRO A 91 -12.66 -22.71 0.27
C PRO A 91 -12.15 -23.52 1.47
N VAL A 92 -13.08 -23.85 2.37
CA VAL A 92 -12.78 -24.67 3.56
C VAL A 92 -12.24 -26.05 3.13
N GLY A 93 -11.06 -26.39 3.63
CA GLY A 93 -10.40 -27.68 3.35
C GLY A 93 -9.55 -27.70 2.08
N GLN A 94 -9.47 -26.59 1.35
CA GLN A 94 -8.55 -26.44 0.22
C GLN A 94 -7.21 -25.87 0.70
N THR A 95 -6.11 -26.54 0.40
CA THR A 95 -4.74 -26.06 0.68
C THR A 95 -4.22 -25.19 -0.44
N ASP A 96 -4.16 -25.75 -1.65
CA ASP A 96 -3.77 -25.10 -2.91
C ASP A 96 -4.95 -25.10 -3.88
N ARG A 97 -5.03 -24.07 -4.71
CA ARG A 97 -5.99 -24.02 -5.82
C ARG A 97 -5.56 -25.02 -6.91
N PRO A 98 -6.44 -25.94 -7.36
CA PRO A 98 -6.11 -26.89 -8.41
C PRO A 98 -5.62 -26.24 -9.72
N GLU A 99 -6.02 -24.99 -9.97
CA GLU A 99 -5.64 -24.19 -11.13
C GLU A 99 -4.17 -23.75 -11.09
N ASP A 100 -3.56 -23.69 -9.91
CA ASP A 100 -2.16 -23.26 -9.73
C ASP A 100 -1.15 -24.41 -9.99
N ASP A 101 -1.61 -25.61 -10.36
CA ASP A 101 -0.74 -26.76 -10.66
C ASP A 101 0.09 -26.53 -11.92
N GLU A 102 1.39 -26.26 -11.73
CA GLU A 102 2.38 -26.00 -12.78
C GLU A 102 2.47 -27.11 -13.84
N ARG A 103 2.06 -28.35 -13.52
CA ARG A 103 2.03 -29.47 -14.48
C ARG A 103 0.96 -29.30 -15.55
N ARG A 104 0.01 -28.37 -15.36
CA ARG A 104 -1.04 -28.02 -16.32
C ARG A 104 -0.61 -26.92 -17.30
N ALA A 105 0.65 -26.49 -17.27
CA ALA A 105 1.16 -25.44 -18.15
C ALA A 105 0.96 -25.79 -19.64
N THR A 106 0.52 -24.80 -20.42
CA THR A 106 0.32 -24.89 -21.87
C THR A 106 1.41 -24.11 -22.61
N ALA A 107 1.38 -24.16 -23.95
CA ALA A 107 2.27 -23.35 -24.78
C ALA A 107 2.11 -21.84 -24.53
N ASP A 108 0.89 -21.40 -24.17
CA ASP A 108 0.57 -20.00 -23.88
C ASP A 108 0.90 -19.60 -22.44
N SER A 109 1.18 -20.55 -21.55
CA SER A 109 1.59 -20.24 -20.17
C SER A 109 2.90 -19.45 -20.14
N PRO A 110 3.09 -18.53 -19.18
CA PRO A 110 4.31 -17.74 -19.06
C PRO A 110 5.59 -18.58 -19.03
N TRP A 111 6.68 -18.07 -19.61
CA TRP A 111 7.94 -18.81 -19.74
C TRP A 111 8.50 -19.37 -18.42
N PRO A 112 8.39 -18.70 -17.24
CA PRO A 112 8.95 -19.26 -16.01
C PRO A 112 8.23 -20.53 -15.58
N VAL A 113 6.92 -20.62 -15.84
CA VAL A 113 6.11 -21.83 -15.57
C VAL A 113 6.55 -22.98 -16.46
N ARG A 114 6.81 -22.71 -17.75
CA ARG A 114 7.30 -23.73 -18.68
C ARG A 114 8.75 -24.16 -18.41
N ALA A 115 9.58 -23.24 -17.90
CA ALA A 115 10.98 -23.51 -17.58
C ALA A 115 11.15 -24.29 -16.27
N GLY A 116 10.23 -24.15 -15.32
CA GLY A 116 10.33 -24.75 -14.00
C GLY A 116 11.47 -24.17 -13.15
N GLY A 117 11.85 -24.89 -12.10
CA GLY A 117 13.01 -24.55 -11.26
C GLY A 117 12.93 -23.17 -10.60
N LEU A 118 14.06 -22.47 -10.50
CA LEU A 118 14.15 -21.17 -9.83
C LEU A 118 13.28 -20.07 -10.49
N PRO A 119 13.24 -19.93 -11.84
CA PRO A 119 12.33 -18.98 -12.48
C PRO A 119 10.88 -19.14 -12.05
N LEU A 120 10.39 -20.38 -11.96
CA LEU A 120 9.03 -20.67 -11.51
C LEU A 120 8.82 -20.27 -10.05
N VAL A 121 9.76 -20.60 -9.17
CA VAL A 121 9.68 -20.23 -7.75
C VAL A 121 9.60 -18.71 -7.58
N VAL A 122 10.39 -17.94 -8.32
CA VAL A 122 10.31 -16.47 -8.29
C VAL A 122 8.99 -15.98 -8.88
N TYR A 123 8.61 -16.51 -10.05
CA TYR A 123 7.41 -16.08 -10.76
C TYR A 123 6.12 -16.31 -9.95
N ARG A 124 5.96 -17.49 -9.34
CA ARG A 124 4.75 -17.83 -8.56
C ARG A 124 4.61 -17.02 -7.27
N ASN A 125 5.70 -16.40 -6.80
CA ASN A 125 5.70 -15.50 -5.63
C ASN A 125 5.88 -14.03 -6.02
N SER A 126 5.90 -13.71 -7.32
CA SER A 126 6.34 -12.41 -7.83
C SER A 126 5.46 -11.25 -7.36
N LEU A 127 4.15 -11.45 -7.20
CA LEU A 127 3.24 -10.42 -6.69
C LEU A 127 3.59 -10.03 -5.25
N SER A 128 3.70 -11.01 -4.35
CA SER A 128 4.08 -10.76 -2.95
C SER A 128 5.49 -10.18 -2.84
N LEU A 129 6.43 -10.64 -3.67
CA LEU A 129 7.78 -10.07 -3.73
C LEU A 129 7.76 -8.61 -4.20
N ALA A 130 6.99 -8.29 -5.23
CA ALA A 130 6.86 -6.92 -5.73
C ALA A 130 6.25 -6.00 -4.66
N LEU A 131 5.16 -6.42 -4.01
CA LEU A 131 4.53 -5.65 -2.93
C LEU A 131 5.49 -5.47 -1.74
N LEU A 132 6.24 -6.51 -1.36
CA LEU A 132 7.25 -6.42 -0.31
C LEU A 132 8.38 -5.44 -0.66
N LEU A 133 8.84 -5.42 -1.92
CA LEU A 133 9.88 -4.49 -2.36
C LEU A 133 9.37 -3.04 -2.37
N ILE A 134 8.13 -2.81 -2.80
CA ILE A 134 7.52 -1.47 -2.78
C ILE A 134 7.29 -1.02 -1.33
N PHE A 135 6.79 -1.91 -0.47
CA PHE A 135 6.69 -1.66 0.97
C PHE A 135 8.05 -1.31 1.55
N ALA A 136 9.10 -2.10 1.31
CA ALA A 136 10.44 -1.85 1.83
C ALA A 136 11.02 -0.52 1.32
N GLY A 137 10.78 -0.18 0.07
CA GLY A 137 11.14 1.12 -0.50
C GLY A 137 10.37 2.27 0.16
N SER A 138 9.09 2.08 0.44
CA SER A 138 8.24 3.08 1.09
C SER A 138 8.61 3.25 2.56
N PHE A 139 8.78 2.17 3.31
CA PHE A 139 9.28 2.16 4.68
C PHE A 139 10.65 2.86 4.78
N GLY A 140 11.55 2.59 3.83
CA GLY A 140 12.82 3.31 3.72
C GLY A 140 12.62 4.80 3.46
N GLY A 141 11.75 5.16 2.52
CA GLY A 141 11.42 6.56 2.21
C GLY A 141 10.82 7.31 3.41
N HIS A 142 9.92 6.67 4.15
CA HIS A 142 9.33 7.18 5.38
C HIS A 142 10.40 7.38 6.44
N LEU A 143 11.25 6.38 6.64
CA LEU A 143 12.34 6.45 7.61
C LEU A 143 13.34 7.59 7.29
N PHE A 144 13.76 7.76 6.03
CA PHE A 144 14.67 8.85 5.64
C PHE A 144 13.99 10.23 5.66
N GLY A 145 12.77 10.32 5.13
CA GLY A 145 11.97 11.56 5.12
C GLY A 145 11.63 12.02 6.53
N GLY A 146 11.13 11.10 7.37
CA GLY A 146 10.80 11.37 8.76
C GLY A 146 12.01 11.68 9.62
N THR A 147 13.18 11.08 9.37
CA THR A 147 14.42 11.51 10.05
C THR A 147 14.75 12.97 9.71
N ALA A 148 14.58 13.38 8.45
CA ALA A 148 14.84 14.75 8.04
C ALA A 148 13.81 15.72 8.65
N GLU A 149 12.53 15.37 8.63
CA GLU A 149 11.45 16.18 9.22
C GLU A 149 11.62 16.31 10.73
N TYR A 150 11.83 15.18 11.42
CA TYR A 150 12.07 15.16 12.86
C TYR A 150 13.23 16.07 13.24
N ASN A 151 14.35 16.03 12.51
CA ASN A 151 15.50 16.88 12.77
C ASN A 151 15.20 18.36 12.52
N GLU A 152 14.44 18.70 11.47
CA GLU A 152 14.00 20.07 11.19
C GLU A 152 13.12 20.60 12.33
N GLN A 153 12.11 19.84 12.73
CA GLN A 153 11.20 20.18 13.83
C GLN A 153 11.96 20.36 15.16
N GLN A 154 12.84 19.43 15.52
CA GLN A 154 13.63 19.52 16.74
C GLN A 154 14.56 20.74 16.74
N ALA A 155 15.15 21.08 15.59
CA ALA A 155 15.98 22.26 15.43
C ALA A 155 15.17 23.57 15.58
N LEU A 156 13.98 23.64 14.99
CA LEU A 156 13.09 24.81 15.10
C LEU A 156 12.56 24.99 16.54
N GLN A 157 12.15 23.90 17.19
CA GLN A 157 11.49 23.96 18.50
C GLN A 157 12.46 24.17 19.67
N SER A 158 13.64 23.54 19.61
CA SER A 158 14.55 23.48 20.76
C SER A 158 16.02 23.73 20.43
N GLY A 159 16.36 23.88 19.15
CA GLY A 159 17.75 23.97 18.70
C GLY A 159 18.56 22.69 18.95
N ALA A 160 17.88 21.54 19.10
CA ALA A 160 18.54 20.27 19.35
C ALA A 160 19.43 19.85 18.16
N PRO A 161 20.54 19.13 18.41
CA PRO A 161 21.34 18.57 17.34
C PRO A 161 20.57 17.48 16.59
N PRO A 162 20.85 17.27 15.29
CA PRO A 162 20.19 16.23 14.51
C PRO A 162 20.59 14.83 14.99
N ILE A 163 19.64 13.90 14.92
CA ILE A 163 19.83 12.47 15.17
C ILE A 163 20.01 11.69 13.86
N GLY A 164 20.58 10.50 13.97
CA GLY A 164 20.73 9.58 12.84
C GLY A 164 19.45 8.79 12.55
N VAL A 165 19.40 8.19 11.36
CA VAL A 165 18.28 7.37 10.90
C VAL A 165 17.97 6.20 11.83
N TRP A 166 19.02 5.54 12.36
CA TRP A 166 18.85 4.43 13.30
C TRP A 166 18.32 4.87 14.66
N ASP A 167 18.64 6.09 15.07
CA ASP A 167 18.11 6.67 16.30
C ASP A 167 16.63 7.00 16.12
N PHE A 168 16.25 7.61 14.99
CA PHE A 168 14.86 7.93 14.66
C PHE A 168 13.98 6.66 14.58
N LEU A 169 14.47 5.59 13.95
CA LEU A 169 13.79 4.28 13.92
C LEU A 169 13.51 3.71 15.33
N GLY A 170 14.32 4.08 16.31
CA GLY A 170 14.16 3.71 17.72
C GLY A 170 13.21 4.61 18.50
N THR A 171 12.72 5.71 17.93
CA THR A 171 11.83 6.65 18.60
C THR A 171 10.38 6.17 18.63
N SER A 172 9.61 6.66 19.60
CA SER A 172 8.16 6.43 19.62
C SER A 172 7.44 7.16 18.48
N GLU A 173 7.98 8.26 17.97
CA GLU A 173 7.37 9.07 16.90
C GLU A 173 7.23 8.25 15.62
N PHE A 174 8.35 7.67 15.15
CA PHE A 174 8.36 6.81 13.97
C PHE A 174 7.33 5.68 14.05
N TRP A 175 7.31 4.97 15.19
CA TRP A 175 6.36 3.88 15.38
C TRP A 175 4.93 4.37 15.59
N PHE A 176 4.71 5.56 16.15
CA PHE A 176 3.38 6.13 16.27
C PHE A 176 2.79 6.42 14.88
N GLN A 177 3.56 7.07 14.00
CA GLN A 177 3.23 7.33 12.59
C GLN A 177 2.90 6.03 11.83
N SER A 178 3.76 5.01 11.90
CA SER A 178 3.46 3.72 11.26
C SER A 178 2.24 3.03 11.86
N MET A 179 2.15 2.91 13.20
CA MET A 179 1.09 2.13 13.86
C MET A 179 -0.30 2.74 13.67
N GLN A 180 -0.43 4.08 13.64
CA GLN A 180 -1.71 4.74 13.43
C GLN A 180 -2.29 4.46 12.03
N ASN A 181 -1.45 4.36 11.00
CA ASN A 181 -1.89 4.09 9.64
C ASN A 181 -2.11 2.59 9.43
N TRP A 182 -1.20 1.75 9.92
CA TRP A 182 -1.33 0.30 9.79
C TRP A 182 -2.62 -0.18 10.44
N GLN A 183 -2.97 0.31 11.63
CA GLN A 183 -4.21 -0.12 12.26
C GLN A 183 -5.47 0.24 11.45
N SER A 184 -5.52 1.43 10.82
CA SER A 184 -6.68 1.84 10.03
C SER A 184 -6.80 1.04 8.75
N GLU A 185 -5.68 0.78 8.08
CA GLU A 185 -5.66 0.02 6.84
C GLU A 185 -6.13 -1.43 7.05
N PHE A 186 -5.64 -2.08 8.10
CA PHE A 186 -6.09 -3.42 8.46
C PHE A 186 -7.55 -3.44 8.95
N LEU A 187 -8.02 -2.40 9.64
CA LEU A 187 -9.43 -2.24 10.00
C LEU A 187 -10.32 -2.10 8.76
N ALA A 188 -9.93 -1.28 7.78
CA ALA A 188 -10.70 -1.06 6.56
C ALA A 188 -10.89 -2.36 5.77
N VAL A 189 -9.82 -3.12 5.58
CA VAL A 189 -9.85 -4.40 4.86
C VAL A 189 -10.57 -5.48 5.65
N GLY A 190 -10.33 -5.59 6.96
CA GLY A 190 -11.07 -6.48 7.83
C GLY A 190 -12.58 -6.19 7.81
N THR A 191 -12.95 -4.90 7.77
CA THR A 191 -14.35 -4.48 7.63
C THR A 191 -14.92 -4.93 6.29
N LEU A 192 -14.21 -4.72 5.18
CA LEU A 192 -14.66 -5.16 3.87
C LEU A 192 -14.87 -6.68 3.82
N ILE A 193 -13.92 -7.46 4.35
CA ILE A 193 -14.02 -8.94 4.44
C ILE A 193 -15.28 -9.37 5.19
N VAL A 194 -15.60 -8.73 6.32
CA VAL A 194 -16.78 -9.08 7.11
C VAL A 194 -18.06 -8.63 6.42
N LEU A 195 -18.09 -7.40 5.92
CA LEU A 195 -19.28 -6.84 5.26
C LEU A 195 -19.62 -7.59 3.97
N SER A 196 -18.64 -8.03 3.18
CA SER A 196 -18.86 -8.75 1.92
C SER A 196 -19.52 -10.13 2.12
N ILE A 197 -19.48 -10.69 3.34
CA ILE A 197 -20.25 -11.90 3.70
C ILE A 197 -21.75 -11.62 3.62
N PHE A 198 -22.19 -10.49 4.18
CA PHE A 198 -23.60 -10.16 4.43
C PHE A 198 -24.20 -9.18 3.41
N LEU A 199 -23.40 -8.28 2.87
CA LEU A 199 -23.81 -7.22 1.95
C LEU A 199 -23.44 -7.56 0.50
N ARG A 200 -24.07 -6.87 -0.45
CA ARG A 200 -23.91 -7.09 -1.88
C ARG A 200 -23.82 -5.76 -2.62
N GLN A 201 -22.83 -5.63 -3.49
CA GLN A 201 -22.76 -4.58 -4.49
C GLN A 201 -22.94 -5.20 -5.87
N HIS A 202 -24.05 -4.87 -6.55
CA HIS A 202 -24.34 -5.44 -7.87
C HIS A 202 -23.22 -5.13 -8.87
N ALA A 203 -22.75 -6.18 -9.56
CA ALA A 203 -21.67 -6.14 -10.55
C ALA A 203 -20.30 -5.68 -10.00
N SER A 204 -20.04 -5.89 -8.71
CA SER A 204 -18.72 -5.69 -8.09
C SER A 204 -18.00 -7.02 -7.89
N PRO A 205 -16.68 -7.10 -8.13
CA PRO A 205 -15.87 -8.25 -7.71
C PRO A 205 -15.70 -8.33 -6.18
N GLU A 206 -15.80 -7.21 -5.48
CA GLU A 206 -15.54 -7.10 -4.03
C GLU A 206 -16.68 -7.65 -3.13
N SER A 207 -17.70 -8.28 -3.73
CA SER A 207 -18.79 -8.92 -2.99
C SER A 207 -19.39 -10.07 -3.77
N LYS A 208 -19.91 -11.07 -3.07
CA LYS A 208 -20.54 -12.25 -3.68
C LYS A 208 -21.70 -11.89 -4.62
N PRO A 209 -22.08 -12.78 -5.55
CA PRO A 209 -23.31 -12.64 -6.31
C PRO A 209 -24.52 -12.41 -5.41
N VAL A 210 -25.51 -11.62 -5.88
CA VAL A 210 -26.72 -11.30 -5.11
C VAL A 210 -27.51 -12.57 -4.74
N THR A 211 -27.43 -13.60 -5.57
CA THR A 211 -28.09 -14.89 -5.37
C THR A 211 -27.29 -15.86 -4.50
N ALA A 212 -26.05 -15.54 -4.11
CA ALA A 212 -25.21 -16.42 -3.33
C ALA A 212 -25.51 -16.33 -1.83
N GLU A 213 -25.53 -17.49 -1.16
CA GLU A 213 -25.77 -17.60 0.28
C GLU A 213 -24.65 -16.97 1.12
N HIS A 214 -24.96 -16.58 2.36
CA HIS A 214 -23.96 -16.02 3.27
C HIS A 214 -22.85 -17.02 3.64
N ALA A 215 -23.16 -18.31 3.74
CA ALA A 215 -22.19 -19.34 4.12
C ALA A 215 -21.20 -19.71 3.00
N HIS A 216 -21.48 -19.32 1.75
CA HIS A 216 -20.60 -19.58 0.61
C HIS A 216 -19.25 -18.88 0.77
N THR A 217 -18.15 -19.63 0.57
CA THR A 217 -16.76 -19.18 0.76
C THR A 217 -15.98 -19.44 -0.53
N GLY A 218 -15.19 -18.45 -0.97
CA GLY A 218 -14.55 -18.45 -2.28
C GLY A 218 -15.46 -17.93 -3.39
N ASP A 219 -14.94 -18.04 -4.61
CA ASP A 219 -15.64 -17.75 -5.88
C ASP A 219 -16.51 -18.93 -6.36
#